data_AF-A0A957AG72-F1
#
_entry.id   AF-A0A957AG72-F1
#
_cell.length_a   1.000
_cell.length_b   1.000
_cell.length_c   1.000
_cell.angle_alpha   90.00
_cell.angle_beta   90.00
_cell.angle_gamma   90.00
#
_symmetry.space_group_name_H-M   'P 1'
#
loop_
_entity.id
_entity.type
_entity.pdbx_description
1 polymer ?
#
loop_
_entity_poly.entity_id
_entity_poly.type
_entity_poly.pdbx_seq_one_letter_code
_entity_poly.pdbx_strand_id
1 'polypeptide(L)'
;MHADHIFGSQLLDSESTYKRLEDYERMPVSSNGHSGEASESRDTLIMGAGPGGLCSAYVLTKAGVKATVVERAPFVGGLARTIKRDTEYGEFKFDIGGHRWFTKNDRLNELFKEVIAEELLWVNRISRIYFDGKYVDYPLKISNALKAIGPVTAARAMADYGKQQADKRLN
;
A
#
# COMPACT_ATOMS: atom_id res chain seq x y z
N MET A 1 -6.39 9.10 -20.93
CA MET A 1 -7.31 10.25 -20.74
C MET A 1 -8.15 10.00 -19.50
N HIS A 2 -8.07 10.94 -18.55
CA HIS A 2 -8.94 11.16 -17.38
C HIS A 2 -9.10 10.03 -16.35
N ALA A 3 -8.25 10.06 -15.33
CA ALA A 3 -8.49 9.46 -14.03
C ALA A 3 -8.42 10.56 -12.94
N ASP A 4 -9.20 11.62 -13.14
CA ASP A 4 -9.40 12.69 -12.16
C ASP A 4 -10.85 12.65 -11.65
N HIS A 5 -11.02 13.04 -10.39
CA HIS A 5 -12.28 13.24 -9.65
C HIS A 5 -12.89 12.05 -8.91
N ILE A 6 -12.28 11.63 -7.77
CA ILE A 6 -13.05 11.06 -6.64
C ILE A 6 -12.67 11.63 -5.25
N PHE A 7 -11.60 12.42 -5.08
CA PHE A 7 -11.30 13.01 -3.76
C PHE A 7 -11.17 14.53 -3.85
N GLY A 8 -12.00 15.20 -3.06
CA GLY A 8 -12.12 16.65 -2.98
C GLY A 8 -10.78 17.33 -2.73
N SER A 9 -10.58 18.39 -3.49
CA SER A 9 -9.55 19.40 -3.32
C SER A 9 -9.82 20.19 -2.04
N GLN A 10 -9.14 19.81 -0.95
CA GLN A 10 -8.97 20.69 0.20
C GLN A 10 -7.60 20.43 0.83
N LEU A 11 -6.72 21.41 0.60
CA LEU A 11 -5.49 21.77 1.29
C LEU A 11 -4.82 20.69 2.14
N LEU A 12 -3.74 20.11 1.61
CA LEU A 12 -2.50 19.93 2.35
C LEU A 12 -1.34 20.17 1.37
N ASP A 13 -0.60 21.26 1.56
CA ASP A 13 0.65 21.54 0.85
C ASP A 13 1.62 20.37 1.06
N SER A 14 1.71 19.51 0.04
CA SER A 14 2.44 18.24 0.10
C SER A 14 3.95 18.38 -0.11
N GLU A 15 4.48 19.60 -0.28
CA GLU A 15 5.92 19.83 -0.39
C GLU A 15 6.64 19.78 0.97
N SER A 16 5.93 19.76 2.10
CA SER A 16 6.56 19.79 3.44
C SER A 16 6.68 18.44 4.15
N THR A 17 5.94 17.41 3.74
CA THR A 17 5.82 16.17 4.54
C THR A 17 6.77 15.05 4.11
N TYR A 18 7.42 15.16 2.94
CA TYR A 18 8.37 14.16 2.45
C TYR A 18 9.73 14.81 2.17
N LYS A 19 10.72 14.51 3.01
CA LYS A 19 12.12 14.82 2.74
C LYS A 19 12.54 14.19 1.41
N ARG A 20 13.29 14.92 0.56
CA ARG A 20 13.87 14.35 -0.67
C ARG A 20 14.83 13.23 -0.28
N LEU A 21 15.01 12.15 -1.07
CA LEU A 21 16.13 11.24 -0.76
C LEU A 21 17.50 11.88 -1.00
N GLU A 22 17.61 13.02 -1.68
CA GLU A 22 18.83 13.85 -1.61
C GLU A 22 19.11 14.29 -0.16
N ASP A 23 18.05 14.54 0.62
CA ASP A 23 18.15 14.86 2.05
C ASP A 23 18.46 13.60 2.88
N TYR A 24 18.10 12.40 2.42
CA TYR A 24 18.48 11.13 3.07
C TYR A 24 19.90 10.67 2.70
N GLU A 25 20.35 10.89 1.46
CA GLU A 25 21.75 10.73 1.03
C GLU A 25 22.67 11.69 1.79
N ARG A 26 22.15 12.85 2.20
CA ARG A 26 22.83 13.82 3.06
C ARG A 26 22.55 13.65 4.55
N MET A 27 21.62 12.79 4.96
CA MET A 27 21.42 12.55 6.39
C MET A 27 22.63 11.73 6.86
N PRO A 28 23.47 12.27 7.75
CA PRO A 28 24.46 11.44 8.40
C PRO A 28 23.67 10.33 9.10
N VAL A 29 23.96 9.07 8.74
CA VAL A 29 23.54 7.93 9.56
C VAL A 29 23.98 8.29 10.97
N SER A 30 23.01 8.52 11.87
CA SER A 30 23.28 9.00 13.21
C SER A 30 24.31 8.09 13.87
N SER A 31 25.56 8.53 13.88
CA SER A 31 26.60 7.95 14.69
C SER A 31 26.27 8.35 16.11
N ASN A 32 25.39 7.59 16.77
CA ASN A 32 25.26 7.72 18.21
C ASN A 32 26.68 7.62 18.79
N GLY A 33 27.04 8.66 19.54
CA GLY A 33 28.41 9.11 19.70
C GLY A 33 29.39 8.05 20.20
N HIS A 34 30.55 8.01 19.57
CA HIS A 34 31.85 7.86 20.22
C HIS A 34 32.84 8.67 19.39
N SER A 35 33.51 9.61 20.04
CA SER A 35 34.50 10.52 19.48
C SER A 35 35.74 9.73 19.04
N GLY A 36 36.11 9.89 17.77
CA GLY A 36 37.50 9.75 17.30
C GLY A 36 38.07 8.34 17.27
N GLU A 37 37.72 7.57 16.25
CA GLU A 37 38.56 6.49 15.69
C GLU A 37 38.11 6.22 14.24
N ALA A 38 39.03 5.77 13.38
CA ALA A 38 38.78 5.56 11.96
C ALA A 38 37.50 4.75 11.73
N SER A 39 36.69 5.16 10.74
CA SER A 39 35.40 4.56 10.39
C SER A 39 35.55 3.06 10.09
N GLU A 40 35.47 2.21 11.12
CA GLU A 40 35.22 0.78 10.97
C GLU A 40 34.00 0.62 10.06
N SER A 41 34.13 -0.19 9.01
CA SER A 41 33.04 -0.49 8.10
C SER A 41 31.90 -1.10 8.90
N ARG A 42 30.88 -0.30 9.22
CA ARG A 42 29.73 -0.77 9.99
C ARG A 42 28.88 -1.65 9.09
N ASP A 43 28.98 -2.96 9.30
CA ASP A 43 28.08 -3.93 8.71
C ASP A 43 26.66 -3.67 9.23
N THR A 44 25.72 -3.41 8.32
CA THR A 44 24.31 -3.17 8.70
C THR A 44 23.54 -4.48 8.69
N LEU A 45 22.95 -4.87 9.81
CA LEU A 45 22.05 -6.02 9.91
C LEU A 45 20.58 -5.59 9.80
N ILE A 46 19.83 -6.21 8.90
CA ILE A 46 18.40 -5.98 8.66
C ILE A 46 17.64 -7.24 9.03
N MET A 47 16.67 -7.13 9.93
CA MET A 47 15.82 -8.25 10.35
C MET A 47 14.49 -8.23 9.58
N GLY A 48 14.24 -9.31 8.84
CA GLY A 48 13.05 -9.52 8.02
C GLY A 48 13.30 -9.24 6.54
N ALA A 49 13.01 -10.21 5.67
CA ALA A 49 13.12 -10.11 4.22
C ALA A 49 11.77 -9.83 3.55
N GLY A 50 10.90 -9.04 4.19
CA GLY A 50 9.70 -8.47 3.56
C GLY A 50 10.01 -7.23 2.71
N PRO A 51 8.99 -6.57 2.12
CA PRO A 51 9.20 -5.40 1.26
C PRO A 51 9.97 -4.27 1.94
N GLY A 52 9.72 -4.02 3.22
CA GLY A 52 10.45 -3.02 3.99
C GLY A 52 11.93 -3.36 4.15
N GLY A 53 12.25 -4.58 4.59
CA GLY A 53 13.65 -4.99 4.80
C GLY A 53 14.44 -5.10 3.50
N LEU A 54 13.83 -5.64 2.44
CA LEU A 54 14.44 -5.70 1.11
C LEU A 54 14.65 -4.30 0.51
N CYS A 55 13.69 -3.38 0.69
CA CYS A 55 13.84 -1.98 0.27
C CYS A 55 14.96 -1.28 1.03
N SER A 56 15.04 -1.44 2.35
CA SER A 56 16.13 -0.90 3.15
C SER A 56 17.49 -1.42 2.69
N ALA A 57 17.61 -2.73 2.46
CA ALA A 57 18.83 -3.34 1.95
C ALA A 57 19.22 -2.77 0.59
N TYR A 58 18.25 -2.65 -0.33
CA TYR A 58 18.46 -2.11 -1.66
C TYR A 58 18.96 -0.66 -1.66
N VAL A 59 18.36 0.20 -0.83
CA VAL A 59 18.78 1.61 -0.71
C VAL A 59 20.17 1.72 -0.10
N LEU A 60 20.46 0.94 0.94
CA LEU A 60 21.78 0.93 1.60
C LEU A 60 22.88 0.45 0.66
N THR A 61 22.65 -0.62 -0.10
CA THR A 61 23.66 -1.15 -1.04
C THR A 61 23.89 -0.19 -2.20
N LYS A 62 22.86 0.53 -2.67
CA LYS A 62 23.03 1.63 -3.63
C LYS A 62 23.90 2.77 -3.09
N ALA A 63 23.83 3.05 -1.79
CA ALA A 63 24.68 4.04 -1.12
C ALA A 63 26.09 3.52 -0.79
N GLY A 64 26.46 2.32 -1.24
CA GLY A 64 27.76 1.70 -0.95
C GLY A 64 27.89 1.14 0.47
N VAL A 65 26.79 1.04 1.22
CA VAL A 65 26.78 0.49 2.58
C VAL A 65 26.50 -1.02 2.51
N LYS A 66 27.37 -1.80 3.14
CA LYS A 66 27.20 -3.26 3.24
C LYS A 66 26.02 -3.59 4.17
N ALA A 67 25.05 -4.34 3.65
CA ALA A 67 23.86 -4.76 4.37
C ALA A 67 23.68 -6.29 4.33
N THR A 68 23.35 -6.88 5.47
CA THR A 68 22.99 -8.29 5.62
C THR A 68 21.54 -8.39 6.04
N VAL A 69 20.72 -9.08 5.25
CA VAL A 69 19.32 -9.34 5.58
C VAL A 69 19.20 -10.74 6.18
N VAL A 70 18.56 -10.85 7.35
CA VAL A 70 18.22 -12.13 7.97
C VAL A 70 16.71 -12.30 7.98
N GLU A 71 16.24 -13.49 7.61
CA GLU A 71 14.82 -13.84 7.62
C GLU A 71 14.67 -15.20 8.31
N ARG A 72 13.64 -15.31 9.15
CA ARG A 72 13.35 -16.54 9.89
C ARG A 72 12.67 -17.56 8.97
N ALA A 73 11.83 -17.10 8.07
CA ALA A 73 11.14 -17.95 7.12
C ALA A 73 12.12 -18.54 6.07
N PRO A 74 11.82 -19.72 5.51
CA PRO A 74 12.62 -20.30 4.42
C PRO A 74 12.39 -19.60 3.07
N PHE A 75 11.81 -18.40 3.06
CA PHE A 75 11.43 -17.65 1.88
C PHE A 75 11.46 -16.15 2.18
N VAL A 76 11.65 -15.34 1.14
CA VAL A 76 11.60 -13.87 1.19
C VAL A 76 10.24 -13.35 0.73
N GLY A 77 10.05 -12.03 0.80
CA GLY A 77 8.85 -11.33 0.35
C GLY A 77 7.81 -11.09 1.44
N GLY A 78 7.93 -11.74 2.61
CA GLY A 78 6.99 -11.57 3.72
C GLY A 78 5.54 -11.84 3.31
N LEU A 79 4.62 -10.93 3.66
CA LEU A 79 3.22 -11.02 3.24
C LEU A 79 3.04 -10.77 1.73
N ALA A 80 3.94 -10.03 1.09
CA ALA A 80 3.88 -9.69 -0.33
C ALA A 80 4.41 -10.80 -1.25
N ARG A 81 4.65 -12.01 -0.73
CA ARG A 81 5.15 -13.13 -1.53
C ARG A 81 4.05 -13.74 -2.42
N THR A 82 4.50 -14.33 -3.52
CA THR A 82 3.71 -15.22 -4.36
C THR A 82 4.07 -16.68 -4.06
N ILE A 83 3.05 -17.52 -3.91
CA ILE A 83 3.13 -18.96 -3.67
C ILE A 83 2.77 -19.67 -4.96
N LYS A 84 3.67 -20.51 -5.47
CA LYS A 84 3.43 -21.37 -6.64
C LYS A 84 2.90 -22.73 -6.20
N ARG A 85 1.94 -23.28 -6.95
CA ARG A 85 1.35 -24.61 -6.71
C ARG A 85 1.11 -25.31 -8.03
N ASP A 86 1.70 -26.49 -8.18
CA ASP A 86 1.40 -27.40 -9.29
C ASP A 86 0.10 -28.16 -9.00
N THR A 87 -0.75 -28.25 -10.01
CA THR A 87 -2.02 -28.98 -9.97
C THR A 87 -2.17 -29.84 -11.24
N GLU A 88 -3.17 -30.70 -11.30
CA GLU A 88 -3.50 -31.45 -12.53
C GLU A 88 -3.85 -30.53 -13.72
N TYR A 89 -4.21 -29.27 -13.45
CA TYR A 89 -4.56 -28.26 -14.45
C TYR A 89 -3.42 -27.27 -14.76
N GLY A 90 -2.21 -27.50 -14.22
CA GLY A 90 -1.02 -26.65 -14.42
C GLY A 90 -0.53 -25.94 -13.16
N GLU A 91 0.47 -25.05 -13.32
CA GLU A 91 1.04 -24.21 -12.25
C GLU A 91 0.12 -23.00 -11.98
N PHE A 92 -0.28 -22.82 -10.72
CA PHE A 92 -1.02 -21.66 -10.24
C PHE A 92 -0.19 -20.82 -9.29
N LYS A 93 -0.38 -19.49 -9.35
CA LYS A 93 0.30 -18.51 -8.50
C LYS A 93 -0.71 -17.82 -7.58
N PHE A 94 -0.39 -17.74 -6.29
CA PHE A 94 -1.28 -17.20 -5.26
C PHE A 94 -0.57 -16.19 -4.37
N ASP A 95 -1.26 -15.11 -4.00
CA ASP A 95 -0.77 -14.12 -3.04
C ASP A 95 -1.56 -14.17 -1.74
N ILE A 96 -0.97 -13.66 -0.66
CA ILE A 96 -1.62 -13.56 0.66
C ILE A 96 -2.38 -12.24 0.75
N GLY A 97 -3.51 -12.12 0.05
CA GLY A 97 -4.40 -10.94 0.14
C GLY A 97 -4.53 -10.09 -1.13
N GLY A 98 -4.04 -10.58 -2.28
CA GLY A 98 -4.21 -9.91 -3.57
C GLY A 98 -3.52 -8.54 -3.63
N HIS A 99 -2.20 -8.53 -3.44
CA HIS A 99 -1.40 -7.31 -3.37
C HIS A 99 -1.37 -6.60 -4.73
N ARG A 100 -1.56 -5.28 -4.70
CA ARG A 100 -1.43 -4.40 -5.86
C ARG A 100 -0.59 -3.22 -5.46
N TRP A 101 0.41 -2.92 -6.26
CA TRP A 101 1.21 -1.72 -6.07
C TRP A 101 0.38 -0.49 -6.48
N PHE A 102 0.17 0.42 -5.54
CA PHE A 102 -0.41 1.74 -5.82
C PHE A 102 0.18 2.76 -4.83
N THR A 103 0.72 3.85 -5.35
CA THR A 103 1.18 4.97 -4.52
C THR A 103 1.16 6.26 -5.34
N LYS A 104 0.92 7.39 -4.66
CA LYS A 104 1.05 8.73 -5.24
C LYS A 104 2.49 9.25 -5.23
N ASN A 105 3.43 8.48 -4.63
CA ASN A 105 4.83 8.86 -4.55
C ASN A 105 5.56 8.39 -5.81
N ASP A 106 5.87 9.33 -6.70
CA ASP A 106 6.52 9.04 -7.99
C ASP A 106 7.89 8.40 -7.82
N ARG A 107 8.63 8.77 -6.78
CA ARG A 107 9.95 8.18 -6.51
C ARG A 107 9.87 6.71 -6.11
N LEU A 108 8.88 6.34 -5.30
CA LEU A 108 8.61 4.94 -5.00
C LEU A 108 8.14 4.19 -6.25
N ASN A 109 7.39 4.84 -7.14
CA ASN A 109 7.01 4.25 -8.43
C ASN A 109 8.22 4.01 -9.33
N GLU A 110 9.17 4.93 -9.38
CA GLU A 110 10.43 4.78 -10.14
C GLU A 110 11.29 3.65 -9.58
N LEU A 111 11.47 3.64 -8.25
CA LEU A 111 12.18 2.56 -7.56
C LEU A 111 11.55 1.19 -7.83
N PHE A 112 10.22 1.11 -7.75
CA PHE A 112 9.50 -0.12 -8.00
C PHE A 112 9.63 -0.58 -9.45
N LYS A 113 9.56 0.35 -10.42
CA LYS A 113 9.79 0.07 -11.85
C LYS A 113 11.22 -0.41 -12.11
N GLU A 114 12.20 0.18 -11.43
CA GLU A 114 13.59 -0.25 -11.56
C GLU A 114 13.80 -1.70 -11.09
N VAL A 115 13.15 -2.09 -9.99
CA VAL A 115 13.29 -3.44 -9.41
C VAL A 115 12.48 -4.51 -10.14
N ILE A 116 11.26 -4.18 -10.57
CA ILE A 116 10.33 -5.14 -11.22
C ILE A 116 10.54 -5.21 -12.74
N ALA A 117 11.10 -4.15 -13.34
CA ALA A 117 11.39 -4.05 -14.77
C ALA A 117 10.18 -4.42 -15.65
N GLU A 118 10.35 -5.40 -16.55
CA GLU A 118 9.40 -5.76 -17.59
C GLU A 118 8.20 -6.59 -17.10
N GLU A 119 8.21 -7.08 -15.85
CA GLU A 119 7.12 -7.90 -15.31
C GLU A 119 5.91 -7.08 -14.81
N LEU A 120 5.93 -5.75 -15.00
CA LEU A 120 4.90 -4.86 -14.48
C LEU A 120 3.63 -4.90 -15.33
N LEU A 121 2.56 -5.43 -14.74
CA LEU A 121 1.24 -5.49 -15.37
C LEU A 121 0.36 -4.31 -14.95
N TRP A 122 -0.05 -3.50 -15.92
CA TRP A 122 -1.04 -2.44 -15.71
C TRP A 122 -2.45 -3.03 -15.75
N VAL A 123 -3.19 -2.85 -14.66
CA VAL A 123 -4.55 -3.37 -14.54
C VAL A 123 -5.51 -2.25 -14.18
N ASN A 124 -6.57 -2.08 -14.98
CA ASN A 124 -7.68 -1.18 -14.63
C ASN A 124 -8.47 -1.79 -13.47
N ARG A 125 -8.44 -1.13 -12.31
CA ARG A 125 -9.15 -1.63 -11.12
C ARG A 125 -10.66 -1.46 -11.29
N ILE A 126 -11.36 -2.59 -11.38
CA ILE A 126 -12.81 -2.65 -11.21
C ILE A 126 -13.07 -3.35 -9.88
N SER A 127 -13.72 -2.66 -8.96
CA SER A 127 -14.16 -3.22 -7.69
C SER A 127 -15.67 -3.09 -7.59
N ARG A 128 -16.33 -4.18 -7.19
CA ARG A 128 -17.78 -4.21 -6.96
C ARG A 128 -18.07 -4.91 -5.65
N ILE A 129 -19.11 -4.46 -4.97
CA ILE A 129 -19.66 -5.09 -3.78
C ILE A 129 -20.78 -6.01 -4.25
N TYR A 130 -20.70 -7.29 -3.90
CA TYR A 130 -21.81 -8.21 -4.15
C TYR A 130 -22.78 -8.15 -2.97
N PHE A 131 -24.00 -7.68 -3.22
CA PHE A 131 -25.04 -7.50 -2.20
C PHE A 131 -26.40 -7.86 -2.78
N ASP A 132 -27.11 -8.78 -2.12
CA ASP A 132 -28.48 -9.19 -2.47
C ASP A 132 -28.67 -9.56 -3.96
N GLY A 133 -27.79 -10.42 -4.47
CA GLY A 133 -27.80 -10.86 -5.86
C GLY A 133 -27.36 -9.80 -6.88
N LYS A 134 -26.97 -8.61 -6.44
CA LYS A 134 -26.61 -7.48 -7.30
C LYS A 134 -25.16 -7.04 -7.06
N TYR A 135 -24.56 -6.48 -8.11
CA TYR A 135 -23.25 -5.83 -8.00
C TYR A 135 -23.43 -4.32 -7.82
N VAL A 136 -22.87 -3.80 -6.74
CA VAL A 136 -22.83 -2.38 -6.42
C VAL A 136 -21.44 -1.82 -6.73
N ASP A 137 -21.37 -0.65 -7.35
CA ASP A 137 -20.11 0.01 -7.69
C ASP A 137 -19.28 0.31 -6.43
N TYR A 138 -17.96 0.14 -6.53
CA TYR A 138 -17.00 0.69 -5.58
C TYR A 138 -16.03 1.65 -6.31
N PRO A 139 -15.88 2.92 -5.85
CA PRO A 139 -16.54 3.55 -4.70
C PRO A 139 -18.07 3.67 -4.83
N LEU A 140 -18.76 3.68 -3.69
CA LEU A 140 -20.22 3.66 -3.64
C LEU A 140 -20.82 4.87 -4.37
N LYS A 141 -21.67 4.60 -5.35
CA LYS A 141 -22.54 5.60 -5.97
C LYS A 141 -23.94 5.48 -5.37
N ILE A 142 -24.45 6.57 -4.79
CA ILE A 142 -25.75 6.61 -4.10
C ILE A 142 -26.87 6.04 -4.99
N SER A 143 -26.92 6.46 -6.26
CA SER A 143 -27.95 6.01 -7.20
C SER A 143 -27.95 4.50 -7.44
N ASN A 144 -26.77 3.87 -7.47
CA ASN A 144 -26.63 2.43 -7.67
C ASN A 144 -26.88 1.66 -6.37
N ALA A 145 -26.40 2.17 -5.24
CA ALA A 145 -26.66 1.61 -3.92
C ALA A 145 -28.16 1.59 -3.59
N LEU A 146 -28.88 2.69 -3.84
CA LEU A 146 -30.34 2.79 -3.64
C LEU A 146 -31.11 1.80 -4.52
N LYS A 147 -30.70 1.62 -5.78
CA LYS A 147 -31.28 0.60 -6.67
C LYS A 147 -31.02 -0.82 -6.18
N ALA A 148 -29.86 -1.06 -5.56
CA ALA A 148 -29.50 -2.37 -5.05
C ALA A 148 -30.34 -2.74 -3.82
N ILE A 149 -30.43 -1.86 -2.82
CA ILE A 149 -31.17 -2.11 -1.57
C ILE A 149 -32.69 -2.03 -1.72
N GLY A 150 -33.17 -1.30 -2.73
CA GLY A 150 -34.59 -1.12 -3.01
C GLY A 150 -35.27 -0.03 -2.16
N PRO A 151 -36.43 0.48 -2.58
CA PRO A 151 -37.06 1.66 -1.99
C PRO A 151 -37.55 1.42 -0.56
N VAL A 152 -38.05 0.22 -0.24
CA VAL A 152 -38.56 -0.12 1.10
C VAL A 152 -37.43 -0.10 2.12
N THR A 153 -36.34 -0.79 1.82
CA THR A 153 -35.15 -0.84 2.68
C THR A 153 -34.51 0.54 2.82
N ALA A 154 -34.42 1.31 1.73
CA ALA A 154 -33.92 2.68 1.76
C ALA A 154 -34.76 3.59 2.67
N ALA A 155 -36.09 3.53 2.55
CA ALA A 155 -36.99 4.33 3.38
C ALA A 155 -36.88 3.96 4.87
N ARG A 156 -36.80 2.66 5.19
CA ARG A 156 -36.58 2.19 6.56
C ARG A 156 -35.25 2.68 7.13
N ALA A 157 -34.16 2.55 6.38
CA ALA A 157 -32.84 3.02 6.80
C ALA A 157 -32.83 4.54 7.09
N MET A 158 -33.53 5.33 6.26
CA MET A 158 -33.67 6.78 6.50
C MET A 158 -34.53 7.11 7.71
N ALA A 159 -35.62 6.36 7.95
CA ALA A 159 -36.45 6.52 9.13
C ALA A 159 -35.69 6.19 10.42
N ASP A 160 -34.94 5.08 10.43
CA ASP A 160 -34.11 4.67 11.55
C ASP A 160 -33.02 5.70 11.84
N TYR A 161 -32.35 6.21 10.80
CA TYR A 161 -31.38 7.29 10.93
C TYR A 161 -32.02 8.57 11.50
N GLY A 162 -33.20 8.95 11.00
CA GLY A 162 -33.93 10.13 11.47
C GLY A 162 -34.32 10.03 12.95
N LYS A 163 -34.85 8.87 13.36
CA LYS A 163 -35.14 8.57 14.77
C LYS A 163 -33.89 8.68 15.63
N GLN A 164 -32.79 8.05 15.21
CA GLN A 164 -31.52 8.10 15.94
C GLN A 164 -30.95 9.52 16.07
N GLN A 165 -31.15 10.38 15.07
CA GLN A 165 -30.73 11.79 15.14
C GLN A 165 -31.60 12.62 16.07
N ALA A 166 -32.91 12.33 16.14
CA ALA A 166 -33.80 12.99 17.10
C ALA A 166 -33.43 12.59 18.55
N ASP A 167 -33.22 11.30 18.80
CA ASP A 167 -32.87 10.78 20.12
C ASP A 167 -31.54 11.36 20.63
N LYS A 168 -30.56 11.60 19.73
CA LYS A 168 -29.28 12.25 20.07
C LYS A 168 -29.39 13.75 20.38
N ARG A 169 -30.47 14.40 19.97
CA ARG A 169 -30.71 15.83 20.24
C ARG A 169 -31.54 16.05 21.51
N LEU A 170 -32.22 15.01 21.98
CA LEU A 170 -33.06 15.02 23.17
C LEU A 170 -32.34 14.53 24.43
N ASN A 171 -31.17 13.89 24.27
CA ASN A 171 -30.22 13.52 25.32
C ASN A 171 -28.95 14.37 25.22
#